data_AF-A0A380W6A9-F1
#
_entry.id   AF-A0A380W6A9-F1
#
_cell.length_a   1.000
_cell.length_b   1.000
_cell.length_c   1.000
_cell.angle_alpha   90.00
_cell.angle_beta   90.00
_cell.angle_gamma   90.00
#
_symmetry.space_group_name_H-M   'P 1'
#
loop_
_entity.id
_entity.type
_entity.pdbx_description
1 polymer ?
#
loop_
_entity_poly.entity_id
_entity_poly.type
_entity_poly.pdbx_seq_one_letter_code
_entity_poly.pdbx_strand_id
1 'polypeptide(L)' 'MAKKAKIESAKIDTLEKIARLLAALTIKDMKDDKAALTLDGAGFDAREISQMLHVNENYIHALKSRLKSTKKKKAIRS' A
#
# COMPACT_ATOMS: atom_id res chain seq x y z
N MET A 1 -9.59 25.50 22.53
CA MET A 1 -8.49 25.92 21.63
C MET A 1 -8.30 24.85 20.55
N ALA A 2 -8.79 25.08 19.33
CA ALA A 2 -8.69 24.10 18.24
C ALA A 2 -7.31 24.22 17.57
N LYS A 3 -6.47 23.18 17.67
CA LYS A 3 -5.21 23.08 16.93
C LYS A 3 -5.55 22.97 15.44
N LYS A 4 -5.45 24.06 14.68
CA LYS A 4 -5.45 24.02 13.22
C LYS A 4 -4.20 23.29 12.77
N ALA A 5 -4.35 22.07 12.25
CA ALA A 5 -3.27 21.35 11.60
C ALA A 5 -2.85 22.16 10.36
N LYS A 6 -1.63 22.69 10.41
CA LYS A 6 -0.98 23.36 9.28
C LYS A 6 -0.73 22.27 8.22
N ILE A 7 -1.52 22.27 7.15
CA ILE A 7 -1.29 21.40 6.00
C ILE A 7 -0.11 22.02 5.25
N GLU A 8 1.11 21.72 5.70
CA GLU A 8 2.29 21.96 4.88
C GLU A 8 2.16 21.04 3.68
N SER A 9 1.90 21.63 2.51
CA SER A 9 2.03 20.96 1.23
C SER A 9 3.51 20.62 1.07
N ALA A 10 3.94 19.50 1.65
CA ALA A 10 5.26 18.94 1.43
C ALA A 10 5.45 18.87 -0.08
N LYS A 11 6.48 19.55 -0.60
CA LYS A 11 6.86 19.44 -2.01
C LYS A 11 7.14 17.96 -2.25
N ILE A 12 6.20 17.28 -2.90
CA ILE A 12 6.38 15.89 -3.32
C ILE A 12 7.57 15.88 -4.27
N ASP A 13 8.57 15.08 -3.93
CA ASP A 13 9.78 14.98 -4.73
C ASP A 13 9.45 14.44 -6.14
N THR A 14 10.24 14.84 -7.14
CA THR A 14 9.98 14.44 -8.53
C THR A 14 10.06 12.92 -8.69
N LEU A 15 10.97 12.24 -7.99
CA LEU A 15 11.06 10.79 -8.04
C LEU A 15 9.84 10.13 -7.38
N GLU A 16 9.33 10.72 -6.31
CA GLU A 16 8.13 10.23 -5.64
C GLU A 16 6.89 10.34 -6.54
N LYS A 17 6.77 11.41 -7.33
CA LYS A 17 5.71 11.54 -8.35
C LYS A 17 5.82 10.45 -9.43
N ILE A 18 7.03 10.18 -9.90
CA ILE A 18 7.29 9.13 -10.90
C ILE A 18 6.95 7.75 -10.33
N ALA A 19 7.38 7.46 -9.09
CA ALA A 19 7.07 6.20 -8.41
C ALA A 19 5.57 5.99 -8.26
N ARG A 20 4.82 7.02 -7.85
CA ARG A 20 3.36 6.96 -7.73
C ARG A 20 2.66 6.76 -9.07
N LEU A 21 3.15 7.39 -10.14
CA LEU A 21 2.62 7.20 -11.49
C LEU A 21 2.84 5.78 -11.99
N LEU A 22 4.06 5.26 -11.84
CA LEU A 22 4.40 3.87 -12.21
C LEU A 22 3.56 2.87 -11.42
N ALA A 23 3.41 3.09 -10.12
CA ALA A 23 2.54 2.29 -9.27
C ALA A 23 1.11 2.25 -9.82
N ALA A 24 0.51 3.40 -10.11
CA ALA A 24 -0.84 3.51 -10.66
C ALA A 24 -1.02 2.76 -12.00
N LEU A 25 -0.03 2.87 -12.91
CA LEU A 25 -0.03 2.13 -14.16
C LEU A 25 0.06 0.62 -13.95
N THR A 26 0.88 0.19 -12.99
CA THR A 26 1.12 -1.23 -12.72
C THR A 26 -0.15 -1.91 -12.17
N ILE A 27 -0.91 -1.21 -11.34
CA ILE A 27 -2.10 -1.79 -10.68
C ILE A 27 -3.41 -1.62 -11.46
N LYS A 28 -3.39 -0.89 -12.59
CA LYS A 28 -4.60 -0.45 -13.33
C LYS A 28 -5.62 -1.56 -13.59
N ASP A 29 -5.15 -2.75 -13.98
CA ASP A 29 -6.00 -3.89 -14.33
C ASP A 29 -5.92 -5.03 -13.29
N MET A 30 -5.43 -4.74 -12.08
CA MET A 30 -5.30 -5.71 -11.00
C MET A 30 -6.49 -5.61 -10.03
N LYS A 31 -6.86 -6.77 -9.46
CA LYS A 31 -7.75 -6.80 -8.30
C LYS A 31 -7.03 -6.25 -7.07
N ASP A 32 -7.77 -5.61 -6.17
CA ASP A 32 -7.27 -4.92 -4.98
C ASP A 32 -6.28 -5.76 -4.16
N ASP A 33 -6.54 -7.06 -3.96
CA ASP A 33 -5.64 -7.96 -3.23
C ASP A 33 -4.29 -8.09 -3.91
N LYS A 34 -4.30 -8.29 -5.23
CA LYS A 34 -3.08 -8.47 -6.01
C LYS A 34 -2.33 -7.15 -6.11
N ALA A 35 -3.04 -6.05 -6.33
CA ALA A 35 -2.49 -4.71 -6.37
C ALA A 35 -1.82 -4.34 -5.03
N ALA A 36 -2.49 -4.57 -3.90
CA ALA A 36 -1.97 -4.31 -2.57
C ALA A 36 -0.68 -5.10 -2.29
N LEU A 37 -0.63 -6.37 -2.69
CA LEU A 37 0.57 -7.20 -2.54
C LEU A 37 1.72 -6.74 -3.44
N THR A 38 1.42 -6.31 -4.67
CA THR A 38 2.42 -5.76 -5.59
C THR A 38 3.01 -4.46 -5.06
N LEU A 39 2.18 -3.56 -4.55
CA LEU A 39 2.63 -2.29 -3.96
C LEU A 39 3.41 -2.50 -2.65
N ASP A 40 2.99 -3.44 -1.80
CA ASP A 40 3.73 -3.83 -0.59
C ASP A 40 5.13 -4.37 -0.94
N GLY A 41 5.21 -5.20 -1.99
CA GLY A 41 6.49 -5.70 -2.51
C GLY A 41 7.38 -4.60 -3.12
N ALA A 42 6.79 -3.52 -3.61
CA ALA A 42 7.50 -2.34 -4.12
C ALA A 42 7.92 -1.35 -3.02
N GLY A 43 7.54 -1.60 -1.75
CA GLY A 43 7.96 -0.81 -0.60
C GLY A 43 7.01 0.32 -0.20
N PHE A 44 5.80 0.40 -0.77
CA PHE A 44 4.78 1.37 -0.34
C PHE A 44 4.21 0.99 1.04
N ASP A 45 3.91 1.99 1.86
CA ASP A 45 3.35 1.76 3.19
C ASP A 45 1.84 1.42 3.14
N ALA A 46 1.25 0.95 4.24
CA ALA A 46 -0.15 0.56 4.27
C ALA A 46 -1.13 1.72 4.00
N ARG A 47 -0.79 2.93 4.47
CA ARG A 47 -1.56 4.16 4.27
C ARG A 47 -1.49 4.62 2.82
N GLU A 48 -0.32 4.61 2.19
CA GLU A 48 -0.13 4.95 0.78
C GLU A 48 -0.92 4.00 -0.12
N ILE A 49 -0.82 2.70 0.14
CA ILE A 49 -1.58 1.67 -0.58
C ILE A 49 -3.09 1.89 -0.41
N SER A 50 -3.54 2.19 0.82
CA SER A 50 -4.95 2.45 1.11
C SER A 50 -5.49 3.65 0.32
N GLN A 51 -4.67 4.70 0.15
CA GLN A 51 -5.03 5.88 -0.62
C GLN A 51 -5.06 5.60 -2.12
N MET A 52 -4.10 4.82 -2.64
CA MET A 52 -4.04 4.46 -4.06
C MET A 52 -5.18 3.55 -4.49
N LEU A 53 -5.59 2.61 -3.64
CA LEU A 53 -6.64 1.63 -3.93
C LEU A 53 -8.02 2.05 -3.45
N HIS A 54 -8.14 3.21 -2.77
CA HIS A 54 -9.38 3.66 -2.14
C HIS A 54 -10.01 2.63 -1.19
N VAL A 55 -9.19 1.88 -0.46
CA VAL A 55 -9.61 0.88 0.53
C VAL A 55 -9.23 1.30 1.94
N ASN A 56 -9.79 0.64 2.95
CA ASN A 56 -9.45 0.91 4.35
C ASN A 56 -8.04 0.39 4.67
N GLU A 57 -7.24 1.14 5.42
CA GLU A 57 -5.90 0.70 5.88
C GLU A 57 -5.95 -0.63 6.66
N ASN A 58 -7.02 -0.88 7.43
CA ASN A 58 -7.25 -2.15 8.12
C ASN A 58 -7.34 -3.34 7.15
N TYR A 59 -7.87 -3.12 5.95
CA TYR A 59 -7.93 -4.14 4.91
C TYR A 59 -6.52 -4.59 4.52
N ILE A 60 -5.63 -3.62 4.29
CA ILE A 60 -4.24 -3.86 3.91
C ILE A 60 -3.49 -4.61 5.02
N HIS A 61 -3.66 -4.22 6.29
CA HIS A 61 -3.07 -4.94 7.42
C HIS A 61 -3.57 -6.39 7.54
N ALA A 62 -4.88 -6.61 7.35
CA ALA A 62 -5.45 -7.94 7.35
C ALA A 62 -4.87 -8.80 6.20
N LEU A 63 -4.68 -8.21 5.01
CA LEU A 63 -4.09 -8.87 3.85
C LEU A 63 -2.62 -9.27 4.10
N LYS A 64 -1.80 -8.35 4.64
CA LYS A 64 -0.41 -8.63 5.03
C LYS A 64 -0.34 -9.76 6.07
N SER A 65 -1.21 -9.73 7.07
CA SER A 65 -1.30 -10.77 8.10
C SER A 65 -1.65 -12.14 7.52
N ARG A 66 -2.67 -12.19 6.64
CA ARG A 66 -3.08 -13.41 5.93
C ARG A 66 -1.91 -13.99 5.13
N LEU A 67 -1.18 -13.17 4.37
CA LEU A 67 -0.03 -13.61 3.59
C LEU A 67 1.10 -14.19 4.47
N LYS A 68 1.38 -13.56 5.62
CA LYS A 68 2.37 -14.07 6.57
C LYS A 68 1.97 -15.45 7.13
N SER A 69 0.68 -15.62 7.41
CA SER A 69 0.13 -16.89 7.94
C SER A 69 0.19 -18.01 6.90
N THR A 70 -0.06 -17.73 5.63
CA THR A 70 0.00 -18.73 4.55
C THR A 70 1.44 -19.13 4.23
N LYS A 71 2.39 -18.19 4.23
CA LYS A 71 3.83 -18.49 4.12
C LYS A 71 4.30 -19.40 5.27
N LYS A 72 3.89 -19.11 6.51
CA LYS A 72 4.23 -19.93 7.68
C LYS A 72 3.66 -21.36 7.56
N LYS A 73 2.41 -21.51 7.12
CA LYS A 73 1.79 -22.84 6.92
C LYS A 73 2.45 -23.64 5.79
N LYS A 74 2.90 -22.98 4.72
CA LYS A 74 3.62 -23.64 3.62
C LYS A 74 4.99 -24.17 4.07
N ALA A 75 5.71 -23.42 4.90
CA ALA A 75 7.02 -23.83 5.44
C ALA A 75 6.95 -24.99 6.46
N ILE A 76 5.80 -25.20 7.11
CA ILE A 76 5.59 -26.31 8.06
C ILE A 76 5.23 -27.62 7.34
N ARG A 77 4.71 -27.54 6.11
CA ARG A 77 4.27 -28.69 5.31
C ARG A 77 5.30 -29.18 4.29
N SER A 78 6.41 -28.46 4.14
CA SER A 78 7.58 -28.81 3.32
C SER A 78 8.66 -29.43 4.19
#